data_AF-A0AAE1M341-F1
#
_entry.id   AF-A0AAE1M341-F1
#
_cell.length_a   1.000
_cell.length_b   1.000
_cell.length_c   1.000
_cell.angle_alpha   90.00
_cell.angle_beta   90.00
_cell.angle_gamma   90.00
#
_symmetry.space_group_name_H-M   'P 1'
#
loop_
_entity.id
_entity.type
_entity.pdbx_description
1 polymer ?
#
loop_
_entity_poly.entity_id
_entity_poly.type
_entity_poly.pdbx_seq_one_letter_code
_entity_poly.pdbx_strand_id
1 'polypeptide(L)'
;MVASNPPYGWTIDDKEMDKDYYWSDNGPGVQSAASAGLTELSKLQPQMIRSSEHGGGAYLFTYDGKVYLWNMVQDDVYLYTDPADLEGVLREMRKQSGKVTRELVLVQE
;
A
#
# COMPACT_ATOMS: atom_id res chain seq x y z
N MET A 1 -13.45 -6.30 3.45
CA MET A 1 -13.48 -4.91 3.93
C MET A 1 -12.63 -4.07 2.99
N VAL A 2 -12.97 -2.79 2.78
CA VAL A 2 -12.21 -1.88 1.91
C VAL A 2 -11.66 -0.73 2.75
N ALA A 3 -10.44 -0.28 2.46
CA ALA A 3 -9.85 0.87 3.13
C ALA A 3 -10.73 2.12 2.93
N SER A 4 -10.90 2.88 4.01
CA SER A 4 -11.59 4.16 4.02
C SER A 4 -10.80 5.15 4.88
N ASN A 5 -10.89 6.44 4.55
CA ASN A 5 -10.13 7.51 5.22
C ASN A 5 -8.60 7.21 5.21
N PRO A 6 -7.95 7.26 4.04
CA PRO A 6 -6.55 6.85 3.90
C PRO A 6 -5.61 7.71 4.77
N PRO A 7 -4.52 7.13 5.34
CA PRO A 7 -3.50 7.89 6.06
C PRO A 7 -2.84 8.95 5.19
N TYR A 8 -2.18 9.95 5.78
CA TYR A 8 -1.52 11.00 5.01
C TYR A 8 -0.48 10.43 4.02
N GLY A 9 -0.55 10.90 2.78
CA GLY A 9 0.25 10.43 1.65
C GLY A 9 -0.17 9.08 1.06
N TRP A 10 -1.29 8.53 1.50
CA TRP A 10 -1.97 7.39 0.86
C TRP A 10 -3.28 7.85 0.24
N THR A 11 -3.74 7.13 -0.77
CA THR A 11 -4.96 7.47 -1.51
C THR A 11 -5.75 6.21 -1.89
N ILE A 12 -7.06 6.41 -2.04
CA ILE A 12 -8.02 5.44 -2.60
C ILE A 12 -8.62 5.97 -3.91
N ASP A 13 -8.04 7.03 -4.48
CA ASP A 13 -8.45 7.54 -5.78
C ASP A 13 -8.26 6.47 -6.86
N ASP A 14 -9.30 6.19 -7.63
CA ASP A 14 -9.29 5.08 -8.58
C ASP A 14 -8.27 5.29 -9.71
N LYS A 15 -7.93 6.54 -10.07
CA LYS A 15 -6.93 6.81 -11.11
C LYS A 15 -5.53 6.55 -10.59
N GLU A 16 -5.22 6.94 -9.36
CA GLU A 16 -3.92 6.61 -8.76
C GLU A 16 -3.81 5.12 -8.44
N MET A 17 -4.90 4.48 -8.00
CA MET A 17 -4.92 3.05 -7.68
C MET A 17 -4.73 2.15 -8.91
N ASP A 18 -5.11 2.62 -10.11
CA ASP A 18 -4.99 1.96 -11.41
C ASP A 18 -5.13 0.43 -11.34
N LYS A 19 -6.30 -0.02 -10.85
CA LYS A 19 -6.55 -1.44 -10.54
C LYS A 19 -6.45 -2.32 -11.78
N ASP A 20 -6.82 -1.79 -12.94
CA ASP A 20 -6.74 -2.51 -14.21
C ASP A 20 -5.28 -2.74 -14.64
N TYR A 21 -4.39 -1.77 -14.38
CA TYR A 21 -2.96 -1.96 -14.62
C TYR A 21 -2.34 -2.91 -13.60
N TYR A 22 -2.44 -2.60 -12.30
CA TYR A 22 -1.69 -3.32 -11.26
C TYR A 22 -2.26 -4.70 -10.94
N TRP A 23 -3.58 -4.87 -11.03
CA TRP A 23 -4.30 -6.02 -10.48
C TRP A 23 -5.13 -6.79 -11.51
N SER A 24 -4.90 -6.58 -12.81
CA SER A 24 -5.37 -7.51 -13.86
C SER A 24 -4.66 -8.87 -13.76
N ASP A 25 -5.16 -9.88 -14.47
CA ASP A 25 -4.63 -11.26 -14.43
C ASP A 25 -3.11 -11.37 -14.67
N ASN A 26 -2.52 -10.42 -15.41
CA ASN A 26 -1.09 -10.33 -15.66
C ASN A 26 -0.46 -9.02 -15.13
N GLY A 27 -1.17 -8.28 -14.30
CA GLY A 27 -0.71 -7.04 -13.72
C GLY A 27 0.47 -7.27 -12.77
N PRO A 28 1.39 -6.30 -12.64
CA PRO A 28 2.57 -6.45 -11.80
C PRO A 28 2.22 -6.78 -10.35
N GLY A 29 1.17 -6.19 -9.77
CA GLY A 29 0.74 -6.50 -8.41
C GLY A 29 0.30 -7.96 -8.23
N VAL A 30 -0.34 -8.54 -9.25
CA VAL A 30 -0.67 -9.99 -9.28
C VAL A 30 0.60 -10.84 -9.35
N GLN A 31 1.57 -10.45 -10.18
CA GLN A 31 2.84 -11.18 -10.32
C GLN A 31 3.68 -11.15 -9.03
N SER A 32 3.75 -10.01 -8.36
CA SER A 32 4.46 -9.86 -7.08
C SER A 32 3.77 -10.66 -5.97
N ALA A 33 2.43 -10.62 -5.91
CA ALA A 33 1.65 -11.43 -4.97
C ALA A 33 1.85 -12.94 -5.21
N ALA A 34 1.83 -13.38 -6.48
CA ALA A 34 2.08 -14.78 -6.84
C ALA A 34 3.51 -15.23 -6.46
N SER A 35 4.51 -14.36 -6.64
CA SER A 35 5.90 -14.61 -6.23
C SER A 35 6.04 -14.78 -4.71
N ALA A 36 5.15 -14.15 -3.94
CA ALA A 36 5.02 -14.34 -2.49
C ALA A 36 4.13 -15.54 -2.08
N GLY A 37 3.68 -16.35 -3.04
CA GLY A 37 2.83 -17.53 -2.80
C GLY A 37 1.32 -17.23 -2.71
N LEU A 38 0.89 -16.02 -3.04
CA LEU A 38 -0.52 -15.58 -2.98
C LEU A 38 -1.18 -15.75 -4.37
N THR A 39 -1.44 -16.99 -4.76
CA THR A 39 -1.77 -17.35 -6.15
C THR A 39 -3.26 -17.31 -6.49
N GLU A 40 -4.16 -17.25 -5.51
CA GLU A 40 -5.60 -17.21 -5.76
C GLU A 40 -6.08 -15.78 -6.06
N LEU A 41 -6.20 -15.43 -7.34
CA LEU A 41 -6.57 -14.07 -7.78
C LEU A 41 -7.86 -13.54 -7.12
N SER A 42 -8.87 -14.40 -6.96
CA SER A 42 -10.15 -14.02 -6.33
C SER A 42 -10.04 -13.55 -4.88
N LYS A 43 -8.92 -13.84 -4.20
CA LYS A 43 -8.63 -13.41 -2.83
C LYS A 43 -7.88 -12.08 -2.77
N LEU A 44 -7.27 -11.63 -3.87
CA LEU A 44 -6.57 -10.34 -3.92
C LEU A 44 -7.57 -9.19 -3.91
N GLN A 45 -7.39 -8.28 -2.96
CA GLN A 45 -8.23 -7.11 -2.80
C GLN A 45 -7.35 -5.87 -2.65
N PRO A 46 -7.19 -5.06 -3.72
CA PRO A 46 -6.47 -3.79 -3.66
C PRO A 46 -7.15 -2.84 -2.66
N GLN A 47 -6.38 -2.26 -1.73
CA GLN A 47 -6.93 -1.42 -0.66
C GLN A 47 -6.62 0.07 -0.86
N MET A 48 -5.35 0.41 -1.06
CA MET A 48 -4.90 1.79 -1.26
C MET A 48 -3.48 1.82 -1.82
N ILE A 49 -3.09 2.94 -2.41
CA ILE A 49 -1.74 3.16 -2.94
C ILE A 49 -1.11 4.38 -2.28
N ARG A 50 0.22 4.40 -2.15
CA ARG A 50 0.95 5.62 -1.79
C ARG A 50 0.74 6.64 -2.90
N SER A 51 0.27 7.85 -2.57
CA SER A 51 0.06 8.88 -3.58
C SER A 51 1.36 9.23 -4.27
N SER A 52 1.28 9.46 -5.58
CA SER A 52 2.39 9.92 -6.41
C SER A 52 3.01 11.23 -5.91
N GLU A 53 2.20 12.13 -5.35
CA GLU A 53 2.65 13.39 -4.72
C GLU A 53 3.50 13.17 -3.45
N HIS A 54 3.43 11.97 -2.87
CA HIS A 54 4.14 11.58 -1.64
C HIS A 54 5.14 10.44 -1.88
N GLY A 55 5.65 10.33 -3.11
CA GLY A 55 6.72 9.42 -3.52
C GLY A 55 6.24 8.15 -4.23
N GLY A 56 4.95 7.83 -4.18
CA GLY A 56 4.42 6.60 -4.78
C GLY A 56 5.10 5.33 -4.26
N GLY A 57 5.11 4.29 -5.11
CA GLY A 57 6.01 3.14 -4.92
C GLY A 57 5.59 2.10 -3.88
N ALA A 58 4.38 2.21 -3.32
CA ALA A 58 3.86 1.20 -2.40
C ALA A 58 2.35 1.00 -2.56
N TYR A 59 1.90 -0.24 -2.46
CA TYR A 59 0.51 -0.63 -2.59
C TYR A 59 0.10 -1.48 -1.39
N LEU A 60 -0.98 -1.11 -0.71
CA LEU A 60 -1.59 -1.93 0.33
C LEU A 60 -2.71 -2.77 -0.28
N PHE A 61 -2.72 -4.07 0.00
CA PHE A 61 -3.76 -4.99 -0.44
C PHE A 61 -4.06 -6.01 0.65
N THR A 62 -5.19 -6.69 0.55
CA THR A 62 -5.50 -7.84 1.42
C THR A 62 -5.60 -9.12 0.64
N TYR A 63 -5.25 -10.23 1.29
CA TYR A 63 -5.41 -11.58 0.77
C TYR A 63 -5.83 -12.50 1.92
N ASP A 64 -6.96 -13.18 1.77
CA ASP A 64 -7.51 -14.10 2.77
C ASP A 64 -7.63 -13.50 4.19
N GLY A 65 -8.07 -12.24 4.26
CA GLY A 65 -8.26 -11.49 5.52
C GLY A 65 -6.97 -10.93 6.14
N LYS A 66 -5.80 -11.22 5.58
CA LYS A 66 -4.51 -10.64 6.00
C LYS A 66 -4.15 -9.41 5.18
N VAL A 67 -3.37 -8.51 5.77
CA VAL A 67 -2.96 -7.25 5.15
C VAL A 67 -1.53 -7.32 4.67
N TYR A 68 -1.29 -6.89 3.44
CA TYR A 68 0.01 -6.93 2.80
C TYR A 68 0.40 -5.56 2.24
N LEU A 69 1.71 -5.31 2.22
CA LEU A 69 2.33 -4.17 1.57
C LEU A 69 3.19 -4.69 0.42
N TRP A 70 2.84 -4.31 -0.80
CA TRP A 70 3.73 -4.45 -1.94
C TRP A 70 4.61 -3.21 -2.03
N ASN A 71 5.92 -3.39 -1.87
CA ASN A 71 6.93 -2.39 -2.17
C ASN A 71 7.25 -2.47 -3.67
N MET A 72 6.70 -1.54 -4.45
CA MET A 72 6.80 -1.55 -5.91
C MET A 72 8.19 -1.17 -6.41
N VAL A 73 9.05 -0.60 -5.55
CA VAL A 73 10.42 -0.23 -5.90
C VAL A 73 11.35 -1.45 -5.87
N GLN A 74 11.16 -2.31 -4.87
CA GLN A 74 11.97 -3.53 -4.68
C GLN A 74 11.27 -4.79 -5.19
N ASP A 75 10.00 -4.67 -5.53
CA ASP A 75 9.10 -5.75 -5.91
C ASP A 75 8.86 -6.82 -4.81
N ASP A 76 9.03 -6.42 -3.56
CA ASP A 76 8.84 -7.28 -2.39
C ASP A 76 7.43 -7.15 -1.82
N VAL A 77 6.89 -8.26 -1.31
CA VAL A 77 5.59 -8.28 -0.58
C VAL A 77 5.83 -8.59 0.88
N TYR A 78 5.34 -7.70 1.75
CA TYR A 78 5.44 -7.82 3.20
C TYR A 78 4.07 -8.08 3.82
N LEU A 79 4.01 -8.98 4.81
CA LEU A 79 2.82 -9.26 5.60
C LEU A 79 2.83 -8.42 6.88
N TYR A 80 1.73 -7.75 7.20
CA TYR A 80 1.52 -7.20 8.53
C TYR A 80 1.12 -8.30 9.52
N THR A 81 1.89 -8.44 10.60
CA THR A 81 1.67 -9.43 11.66
C THR A 81 1.14 -8.81 12.94
N ASP A 82 1.45 -7.55 13.21
CA ASP A 82 0.93 -6.78 14.33
C ASP A 82 0.90 -5.27 13.99
N PRO A 83 -0.28 -4.64 13.89
CA PRO A 83 -1.61 -5.27 13.86
C PRO A 83 -1.83 -6.12 12.59
N ALA A 84 -2.61 -7.19 12.69
CA ALA A 84 -2.86 -8.13 11.57
C ALA A 84 -4.11 -7.79 10.74
N ASP A 85 -5.01 -6.96 11.26
CA ASP A 85 -6.24 -6.54 10.60
C ASP A 85 -6.11 -5.15 9.95
N LEU A 86 -6.89 -4.92 8.89
CA LEU A 86 -6.82 -3.68 8.10
C LEU A 86 -7.10 -2.44 8.93
N GLU A 87 -8.07 -2.47 9.85
CA GLU A 87 -8.39 -1.30 10.66
C GLU A 87 -7.26 -0.93 11.61
N GLY A 88 -6.66 -1.94 12.26
CA GLY A 88 -5.48 -1.80 13.09
C GLY A 88 -4.31 -1.21 12.32
N VAL A 89 -4.00 -1.75 11.14
CA VAL A 89 -2.91 -1.25 10.28
C VAL A 89 -3.15 0.22 9.92
N LEU A 90 -4.36 0.55 9.44
CA LEU A 90 -4.70 1.94 9.09
C LEU A 90 -4.60 2.88 10.31
N ARG A 91 -5.01 2.42 11.49
CA ARG A 91 -4.90 3.21 12.73
C ARG A 91 -3.44 3.51 13.08
N GLU A 92 -2.54 2.53 13.00
CA GLU A 92 -1.12 2.77 13.28
C GLU A 92 -0.46 3.66 12.22
N MET A 93 -0.79 3.45 10.94
CA MET A 93 -0.31 4.32 9.86
C MET A 93 -0.73 5.78 10.07
N ARG A 94 -1.96 6.02 10.55
CA ARG A 94 -2.48 7.36 10.87
C ARG A 94 -1.74 8.05 12.01
N LYS A 95 -1.25 7.31 13.01
CA LYS A 95 -0.47 7.89 14.12
C LYS A 95 0.87 8.45 13.63
N GLN A 96 1.52 7.75 12.70
CA GLN A 96 2.82 8.15 12.17
C GLN A 96 2.75 9.23 11.08
N SER A 97 1.54 9.51 10.56
CA SER A 97 1.33 10.49 9.49
C SER A 97 1.19 11.94 9.97
N GLY A 98 1.54 12.22 11.23
CA GLY A 98 1.66 13.59 11.71
C GLY A 98 2.58 14.38 10.77
N LYS A 99 2.05 15.45 10.16
CA LYS A 99 2.77 16.37 9.29
C LYS A 99 4.01 16.87 10.04
N VAL A 100 5.16 16.23 9.82
CA VAL A 100 6.43 16.73 10.33
C VAL A 100 6.80 17.89 9.41
N THR A 101 6.35 19.09 9.76
CA THR A 101 6.88 20.34 9.21
C THR A 101 8.30 20.50 9.76
N ARG A 102 9.26 19.70 9.28
CA ARG A 102 10.67 20.03 9.44
C ARG A 102 10.94 21.12 8.42
N GLU A 103 11.15 22.35 8.90
CA GLU A 103 11.86 23.35 8.10
C GLU A 103 13.20 22.71 7.69
N LEU A 104 13.29 22.31 6.42
CA LEU A 104 14.52 21.82 5.84
C LEU A 104 15.42 23.02 5.64
N VAL A 105 16.33 23.26 6.57
CA VAL A 105 17.44 24.20 6.37
C VAL A 105 18.49 23.48 5.55
N LEU A 106 18.72 23.96 4.34
CA LEU A 106 19.86 23.55 3.52
C LEU A 106 21.14 24.02 4.21
N VAL A 107 21.94 23.07 4.73
CA VAL A 107 23.30 23.38 5.19
C VAL A 107 24.19 23.39 3.94
N GLN A 108 24.68 24.56 3.56
CA GLN A 108 25.73 24.69 2.55
C GLN A 108 27.09 24.56 3.26
N GLU A 109 27.98 23.73 2.71
CA GLU A 109 29.40 23.67 3.09
C GLU A 109 30.19 24.84 2.52
#